data_AF-A0A412PI44-F1
#
_entry.id   AF-A0A412PI44-F1
#
_cell.length_a   1.000
_cell.length_b   1.000
_cell.length_c   1.000
_cell.angle_alpha   90.00
_cell.angle_beta   90.00
_cell.angle_gamma   90.00
#
_symmetry.space_group_name_H-M   'P 1'
#
loop_
_entity.id
_entity.type
_entity.pdbx_description
1 polymer ?
#
loop_
_entity_poly.entity_id
_entity_poly.type
_entity_poly.pdbx_seq_one_letter_code
_entity_poly.pdbx_strand_id
1 'polypeptide(L)'
;MLINCKECGYKYSSEAEKCPKCGMPNKDLMEIRRKAQQQQQKKNQIRQEINNRYNYWKNIHENQVLLMIGFFGMLIGFAVGYGISYFFITKNVTDCINGGIVFAFFGSMPIPFALKPPLFGAFAVYAIVAEFLKWNTAKIVTDKVLLVGTILFGLVIPAYGFYTSGKAWNQMKLIEEELRNQEQGSMSNEH
;
A
#
# COMPACT_ATOMS: atom_id res chain seq x y z
N MET A 1 -2.23 22.76 46.00
CA MET A 1 -3.36 23.17 46.90
C MET A 1 -3.39 22.24 48.09
N LEU A 2 -3.94 22.66 49.24
CA LEU A 2 -4.16 21.77 50.40
C LEU A 2 -5.61 21.28 50.40
N ILE A 3 -5.81 19.98 50.57
CA ILE A 3 -7.12 19.32 50.65
C ILE A 3 -7.29 18.64 52.02
N ASN A 4 -8.54 18.50 52.47
CA ASN A 4 -8.85 17.74 53.68
C ASN A 4 -9.01 16.25 53.33
N CYS A 5 -8.44 15.38 54.16
CA CYS A 5 -8.70 13.95 54.09
C CYS A 5 -10.17 13.67 54.45
N LYS A 6 -10.89 12.98 53.56
CA LYS A 6 -12.32 12.64 53.73
C LYS A 6 -12.59 11.67 54.90
N GLU A 7 -11.54 11.05 55.44
CA GLU A 7 -11.64 10.00 56.47
C GLU A 7 -11.16 10.48 57.85
N CYS A 8 -10.03 11.19 57.91
CA CYS A 8 -9.42 11.63 59.19
C CYS A 8 -9.38 13.15 59.38
N GLY A 9 -9.85 13.93 58.40
CA GLY A 9 -9.90 15.40 58.46
C GLY A 9 -8.55 16.13 58.33
N TYR A 10 -7.43 15.41 58.22
CA TYR A 10 -6.09 16.02 58.13
C TYR A 10 -5.89 16.77 56.80
N LYS A 11 -5.28 17.95 56.86
CA LYS A 11 -4.92 18.77 55.69
C LYS A 11 -3.61 18.31 55.07
N TYR A 12 -3.62 17.98 53.79
CA TYR A 12 -2.43 17.50 53.06
C TYR A 12 -2.46 17.95 51.60
N SER A 13 -1.34 17.80 50.89
CA SER A 13 -1.22 18.24 49.49
C SER A 13 -2.20 17.50 48.57
N SER A 14 -2.84 18.22 47.64
CA SER A 14 -3.67 17.65 46.58
C SER A 14 -2.92 16.67 45.66
N GLU A 15 -1.59 16.77 45.61
CA GLU A 15 -0.73 15.95 44.77
C GLU A 15 -0.21 14.69 45.49
N ALA A 16 -0.39 14.62 46.82
CA ALA A 16 0.04 13.45 47.58
C ALA A 16 -0.87 12.25 47.26
N GLU A 17 -0.25 11.10 46.98
CA GLU A 17 -0.97 9.88 46.60
C GLU A 17 -1.78 9.27 47.76
N LYS A 18 -1.33 9.50 48.99
CA LYS A 18 -1.96 9.01 50.22
C LYS A 18 -1.92 10.08 51.30
N CYS A 19 -2.92 10.06 52.18
CA CYS A 19 -2.92 10.87 53.37
C CYS A 19 -1.77 10.42 54.28
N PRO A 20 -0.85 11.32 54.69
CA PRO A 20 0.30 10.95 55.52
C PRO A 20 -0.10 10.53 56.95
N LYS A 21 -1.31 10.90 57.42
CA LYS A 21 -1.77 10.61 58.77
C LYS A 21 -2.50 9.27 58.92
N CYS A 22 -3.39 8.93 57.99
CA CYS A 22 -4.19 7.69 58.06
C CYS A 22 -3.87 6.68 56.96
N GLY A 23 -2.97 7.00 56.02
CA GLY A 23 -2.57 6.12 54.92
C GLY A 23 -3.62 5.92 53.82
N MET A 24 -4.83 6.47 53.98
CA MET A 24 -5.90 6.37 52.98
C MET A 24 -5.52 7.08 51.68
N PRO A 25 -5.89 6.53 50.53
CA PRO A 25 -5.35 6.99 49.27
C PRO A 25 -6.22 8.14 48.71
N ASN A 26 -5.58 9.09 48.01
CA ASN A 26 -6.22 10.33 47.56
C ASN A 26 -7.16 10.08 46.36
N LYS A 27 -8.43 9.78 46.65
CA LYS A 27 -9.46 9.43 45.65
C LYS A 27 -9.62 10.49 44.56
N ASP A 28 -9.50 11.77 44.91
CA ASP A 28 -9.70 12.89 43.97
C ASP A 28 -8.54 12.95 42.95
N LEU A 29 -7.29 12.80 43.42
CA LEU A 29 -6.13 12.70 42.53
C LEU A 29 -6.20 11.46 41.62
N MET A 30 -6.65 10.33 42.15
CA MET A 30 -6.85 9.12 41.34
C MET A 30 -7.92 9.29 40.27
N GLU A 31 -9.03 9.97 40.57
CA GLU A 31 -10.07 10.23 39.59
C GLU A 31 -9.58 11.15 38.47
N ILE A 32 -8.83 12.20 38.81
CA ILE A 32 -8.19 13.09 37.83
C ILE A 32 -7.22 12.30 36.95
N ARG A 33 -6.32 11.51 37.54
CA ARG A 33 -5.39 10.65 36.79
C ARG A 33 -6.12 9.65 35.91
N ARG A 34 -7.21 9.03 36.40
CA ARG A 34 -8.02 8.07 35.63
C ARG A 34 -8.68 8.73 34.43
N LYS A 35 -9.24 9.94 34.58
CA LYS A 35 -9.82 10.71 33.47
C LYS A 35 -8.76 11.11 32.45
N ALA A 36 -7.59 11.57 32.90
CA ALA A 36 -6.47 11.89 32.03
C ALA A 36 -5.96 10.65 31.26
N GLN A 37 -5.80 9.52 31.94
CA GLN A 37 -5.43 8.25 31.31
C GLN A 37 -6.47 7.79 30.28
N GLN A 38 -7.76 7.89 30.59
CA GLN A 38 -8.83 7.56 29.65
C GLN A 38 -8.83 8.45 28.41
N GLN A 39 -8.60 9.76 28.58
CA GLN A 39 -8.46 10.69 27.45
C GLN A 39 -7.24 10.35 26.59
N GLN A 40 -6.11 10.03 27.22
CA GLN A 40 -4.89 9.68 26.51
C GLN A 40 -5.02 8.34 25.78
N GLN A 41 -5.68 7.34 26.39
CA GLN A 41 -6.02 6.08 25.73
C GLN A 41 -6.92 6.30 24.51
N LYS A 42 -7.95 7.14 24.63
CA LYS A 42 -8.82 7.50 23.49
C LYS A 42 -8.03 8.18 22.37
N LYS A 43 -7.15 9.13 22.69
CA LYS A 43 -6.28 9.77 21.69
C LYS A 43 -5.38 8.75 20.97
N ASN A 44 -4.78 7.82 21.73
CA ASN A 44 -3.93 6.77 21.16
C ASN A 44 -4.72 5.81 20.26
N GLN A 45 -5.95 5.44 20.65
CA GLN A 45 -6.84 4.61 19.82
C GLN A 45 -7.18 5.29 18.49
N ILE A 46 -7.56 6.58 18.53
CA ILE A 46 -7.85 7.36 17.31
C ILE A 46 -6.61 7.43 16.41
N ARG A 47 -5.43 7.73 16.99
CA ARG A 47 -4.17 7.77 16.24
C ARG A 47 -3.84 6.42 15.59
N GLN A 48 -4.07 5.31 16.29
CA GLN A 48 -3.88 3.96 15.74
C GLN A 48 -4.85 3.67 14.59
N GLU A 49 -6.12 4.03 14.72
CA GLU A 49 -7.12 3.84 13.68
C GLU A 49 -6.74 4.59 12.40
N ILE A 50 -6.35 5.87 12.53
CA ILE A 50 -5.90 6.69 11.41
C ILE A 50 -4.67 6.06 10.74
N ASN A 51 -3.69 5.60 11.52
CA ASN A 51 -2.49 4.94 10.99
C ASN A 51 -2.81 3.63 10.26
N ASN A 52 -3.77 2.85 10.77
CA ASN A 52 -4.23 1.62 10.12
C ASN A 52 -4.90 1.93 8.77
N ARG A 53 -5.72 2.98 8.68
CA ARG A 53 -6.31 3.42 7.40
C ARG A 53 -5.23 3.88 6.42
N TYR A 54 -4.22 4.62 6.89
CA TYR A 54 -3.10 5.05 6.05
C TYR A 54 -2.35 3.85 5.48
N ASN A 55 -1.97 2.89 6.33
CA ASN A 55 -1.24 1.68 5.93
C ASN A 55 -2.04 0.81 4.94
N TYR A 56 -3.37 0.75 5.09
CA TYR A 56 -4.24 0.07 4.13
C TYR A 56 -4.13 0.68 2.73
N TRP A 57 -4.28 2.01 2.61
CA TRP A 57 -4.18 2.71 1.33
C TRP A 57 -2.76 2.70 0.76
N LYS A 58 -1.75 2.82 1.62
CA LYS A 58 -0.34 2.71 1.25
C LYS A 58 -0.03 1.37 0.60
N ASN A 59 -0.48 0.26 1.21
CA ASN A 59 -0.28 -1.08 0.65
C ASN A 59 -0.96 -1.24 -0.72
N ILE A 60 -2.17 -0.69 -0.90
CA ILE A 60 -2.83 -0.67 -2.22
C ILE A 60 -2.00 0.11 -3.23
N HIS A 61 -1.54 1.31 -2.86
CA HIS A 61 -0.74 2.16 -3.73
C HIS A 61 0.58 1.49 -4.14
N GLU A 62 1.34 0.97 -3.18
CA GLU A 62 2.63 0.29 -3.42
C GLU A 62 2.45 -0.93 -4.33
N ASN A 63 1.42 -1.75 -4.09
CA ASN A 63 1.14 -2.91 -4.93
C ASN A 63 0.78 -2.52 -6.38
N GLN A 64 -0.02 -1.45 -6.56
CA GLN A 64 -0.36 -0.96 -7.90
C GLN A 64 0.86 -0.34 -8.62
N VAL A 65 1.70 0.41 -7.92
CA VAL A 65 2.93 0.97 -8.48
C VAL A 65 3.88 -0.15 -8.93
N LEU A 66 4.01 -1.21 -8.14
CA LEU A 66 4.86 -2.35 -8.47
C LEU A 66 4.36 -3.09 -9.72
N LEU A 67 3.05 -3.24 -9.88
CA LEU A 67 2.45 -3.75 -11.12
C LEU A 67 2.76 -2.87 -12.33
N MET A 68 2.69 -1.53 -12.17
CA MET A 68 3.00 -0.60 -13.24
C MET A 68 4.48 -0.67 -13.64
N ILE A 69 5.40 -0.71 -12.67
CA ILE A 69 6.83 -0.88 -12.93
C ILE A 69 7.09 -2.16 -13.72
N GLY A 70 6.44 -3.26 -13.34
CA GLY A 70 6.51 -4.51 -14.07
C GLY A 70 6.02 -4.41 -15.51
N PHE A 71 4.89 -3.74 -15.74
CA PHE A 71 4.33 -3.53 -17.07
C PHE A 71 5.26 -2.69 -17.96
N PHE A 72 5.79 -1.58 -17.46
CA PHE A 72 6.75 -0.77 -18.20
C PHE A 72 8.07 -1.50 -18.43
N GLY A 73 8.55 -2.27 -17.45
CA GLY A 73 9.72 -3.12 -17.58
C GLY A 73 9.57 -4.15 -18.70
N MET A 74 8.38 -4.77 -18.81
CA MET A 74 8.05 -5.67 -19.92
C MET A 74 8.10 -4.95 -21.28
N LEU A 75 7.50 -3.75 -21.41
CA LEU A 75 7.50 -3.00 -22.66
C LEU A 75 8.92 -2.57 -23.09
N ILE A 76 9.71 -2.08 -22.14
CA ILE A 76 11.10 -1.68 -22.37
C ILE A 76 11.92 -2.91 -22.76
N GLY A 77 11.77 -4.03 -22.02
CA GLY A 77 12.43 -5.29 -22.33
C GLY A 77 12.08 -5.77 -23.74
N PHE A 78 10.81 -5.72 -24.13
CA PHE A 78 10.38 -6.08 -25.48
C PHE A 78 11.05 -5.20 -26.55
N ALA A 79 11.03 -3.88 -26.37
CA ALA A 79 11.63 -2.95 -27.34
C ALA A 79 13.16 -3.16 -27.48
N VAL A 80 13.84 -3.39 -26.35
CA VAL A 80 15.29 -3.67 -26.34
C VAL A 80 15.59 -5.00 -27.01
N GLY A 81 14.88 -6.08 -26.66
CA GLY A 81 15.08 -7.40 -27.26
C GLY A 81 14.78 -7.43 -28.76
N TYR A 82 13.73 -6.71 -29.19
CA TYR A 82 13.41 -6.54 -30.59
C TYR A 82 14.52 -5.80 -31.34
N GLY A 83 15.02 -4.70 -30.77
CA GLY A 83 16.11 -3.90 -31.34
C GLY A 83 17.41 -4.70 -31.45
N ILE A 84 17.82 -5.41 -30.39
CA ILE A 84 19.02 -6.26 -30.39
C ILE A 84 18.90 -7.33 -31.48
N SER A 85 17.75 -8.00 -31.56
CA SER A 85 17.53 -9.04 -32.55
C SER A 85 17.60 -8.51 -33.98
N TYR A 86 16.98 -7.34 -34.23
CA TYR A 86 16.99 -6.69 -35.54
C TYR A 86 18.39 -6.25 -35.99
N PHE A 87 19.22 -5.74 -35.08
CA PHE A 87 20.55 -5.23 -35.41
C PHE A 87 21.64 -6.30 -35.42
N PHE A 88 21.57 -7.30 -34.54
CA PHE A 88 22.67 -8.25 -34.32
C PHE A 88 22.39 -9.68 -34.76
N ILE A 89 21.13 -10.10 -34.88
CA ILE A 89 20.78 -11.51 -35.13
C ILE A 89 20.21 -11.69 -36.53
N THR A 90 19.05 -11.10 -36.83
CA THR A 90 18.36 -11.27 -38.12
C THR A 90 17.51 -10.06 -38.46
N LYS A 91 17.23 -9.83 -39.75
CA LYS A 91 16.22 -8.84 -40.18
C LYS A 91 14.82 -9.43 -40.30
N ASN A 92 14.64 -10.72 -40.02
CA ASN A 92 13.35 -11.38 -40.06
C ASN A 92 12.51 -10.98 -38.85
N VAL A 93 11.30 -10.51 -39.13
CA VAL A 93 10.35 -10.03 -38.12
C VAL A 93 10.05 -11.09 -37.05
N THR A 94 10.00 -12.37 -37.43
CA THR A 94 9.71 -13.49 -36.52
C THR A 94 10.78 -13.64 -35.43
N ASP A 95 12.06 -13.56 -35.80
CA ASP A 95 13.16 -13.69 -34.84
C ASP A 95 13.27 -12.46 -33.94
N CYS A 96 12.97 -11.27 -34.49
CA CYS A 96 12.87 -10.04 -33.71
C CYS A 96 11.77 -10.10 -32.66
N ILE A 97 10.60 -10.67 -32.99
CA ILE A 97 9.51 -10.87 -32.03
C ILE A 97 9.95 -11.85 -30.94
N ASN A 98 10.59 -12.96 -31.28
CA ASN A 98 11.04 -13.95 -30.31
C ASN A 98 12.07 -13.36 -29.33
N GLY A 99 13.05 -12.59 -29.83
CA GLY A 99 14.00 -11.89 -28.97
C GLY A 99 13.35 -10.81 -28.11
N GLY A 100 12.35 -10.09 -28.65
CA GLY A 100 11.51 -9.19 -27.86
C GLY A 100 10.81 -9.91 -26.69
N ILE A 101 10.20 -11.07 -26.93
CA ILE A 101 9.51 -11.87 -25.90
C ILE A 101 10.46 -12.30 -24.79
N VAL A 102 11.67 -12.77 -25.13
CA VAL A 102 12.68 -13.19 -24.15
C VAL A 102 13.08 -12.03 -23.23
N PHE A 103 13.39 -10.87 -23.78
CA PHE A 103 13.78 -9.71 -22.96
C PHE A 103 12.59 -9.08 -22.23
N ALA A 104 11.37 -9.19 -22.74
CA ALA A 104 10.16 -8.81 -22.02
C ALA A 104 9.97 -9.64 -20.74
N PHE A 105 10.28 -10.94 -20.79
CA PHE A 105 10.27 -11.81 -19.60
C PHE A 105 11.27 -11.32 -18.53
N PHE A 106 12.50 -10.98 -18.92
CA PHE A 106 13.49 -10.43 -17.99
C PHE A 106 13.13 -9.03 -17.49
N GLY A 107 12.61 -8.16 -18.36
CA GLY A 107 12.10 -6.83 -17.97
C GLY A 107 10.91 -6.90 -17.02
N SER A 108 10.18 -8.01 -17.04
CA SER A 108 9.09 -8.31 -16.11
C SER A 108 9.55 -9.00 -14.81
N MET A 109 10.84 -9.33 -14.62
CA MET A 109 11.32 -9.98 -13.38
C MET A 109 11.18 -9.19 -12.06
N PRO A 110 10.82 -7.90 -12.01
CA PRO A 110 10.34 -7.30 -10.75
C PRO A 110 8.98 -7.86 -10.29
N ILE A 111 8.22 -8.50 -11.19
CA ILE A 111 6.84 -8.98 -10.99
C ILE A 111 6.69 -10.29 -10.19
N PRO A 112 7.56 -11.32 -10.30
CA PRO A 112 7.39 -12.59 -9.60
C PRO A 112 7.39 -12.48 -8.07
N PHE A 113 7.92 -11.39 -7.52
CA PHE A 113 7.91 -11.11 -6.07
C PHE A 113 6.69 -10.28 -5.63
N ALA A 114 5.96 -9.70 -6.58
CA ALA A 114 4.88 -8.74 -6.37
C ALA A 114 3.48 -9.33 -6.60
N LEU A 115 3.34 -10.15 -7.65
CA LEU A 115 2.08 -10.82 -7.97
C LEU A 115 1.88 -11.99 -7.02
N LYS A 116 0.64 -12.14 -6.50
CA LYS A 116 0.22 -13.42 -5.93
C LYS A 116 0.50 -14.52 -6.97
N PRO A 117 1.07 -15.68 -6.58
CA PRO A 117 1.43 -16.78 -7.46
C PRO A 117 0.46 -17.12 -8.62
N PRO A 118 -0.88 -17.07 -8.45
CA PRO A 118 -1.82 -17.40 -9.54
C PRO A 118 -1.80 -16.46 -10.76
N LEU A 119 -1.49 -15.17 -10.59
CA LEU A 119 -1.51 -14.21 -11.72
C LEU A 119 -0.26 -14.33 -12.60
N PHE A 120 0.89 -14.68 -11.98
CA PHE A 120 2.11 -15.04 -12.70
C PHE A 120 1.90 -16.30 -13.55
N GLY A 121 1.24 -17.32 -12.97
CA GLY A 121 0.86 -18.53 -13.69
C GLY A 121 -0.01 -18.22 -14.91
N ALA A 122 -0.99 -17.33 -14.79
CA ALA A 122 -1.86 -16.96 -15.90
C ALA A 122 -1.11 -16.25 -17.04
N PHE A 123 -0.16 -15.37 -16.72
CA PHE A 123 0.66 -14.68 -17.74
C PHE A 123 1.63 -15.63 -18.44
N ALA A 124 2.32 -16.50 -17.69
CA ALA A 124 3.21 -17.50 -18.24
C ALA A 124 2.45 -18.50 -19.14
N VAL A 125 1.28 -18.96 -18.70
CA VAL A 125 0.40 -19.81 -19.52
C VAL A 125 -0.08 -19.06 -20.76
N TYR A 126 -0.46 -17.79 -20.67
CA TYR A 126 -0.85 -17.00 -21.84
C TYR A 126 0.30 -16.86 -22.85
N ALA A 127 1.52 -16.57 -22.41
CA ALA A 127 2.69 -16.45 -23.28
C ALA A 127 3.02 -17.80 -23.97
N ILE A 128 2.99 -18.90 -23.22
CA ILE A 128 3.23 -20.25 -23.75
C ILE A 128 2.12 -20.64 -24.74
N VAL A 129 0.85 -20.41 -24.40
CA VAL A 129 -0.30 -20.72 -25.26
C VAL A 129 -0.30 -19.87 -26.53
N ALA A 130 0.11 -18.60 -26.46
CA ALA A 130 0.25 -17.74 -27.64
C ALA A 130 1.35 -18.22 -28.60
N GLU A 131 2.46 -18.77 -28.10
CA GLU A 131 3.48 -19.40 -28.94
C GLU A 131 3.01 -20.74 -29.52
N PHE A 132 2.34 -21.58 -28.72
CA PHE A 132 1.84 -22.89 -29.16
C PHE A 132 0.73 -22.78 -30.21
N LEU A 133 -0.17 -21.80 -30.07
CA LEU A 133 -1.26 -21.57 -31.04
C LEU A 133 -0.75 -20.95 -32.35
N LYS A 134 0.40 -20.26 -32.36
CA LYS A 134 1.04 -19.77 -33.59
C LYS A 134 1.47 -20.90 -34.54
N TRP A 135 1.75 -22.10 -34.00
CA TRP A 135 2.18 -23.27 -34.77
C TRP A 135 1.02 -24.07 -35.38
N ASN A 136 -0.20 -23.93 -34.86
CA ASN A 136 -1.39 -24.59 -35.42
C ASN A 136 -2.22 -23.59 -36.23
N THR A 137 -2.58 -23.97 -37.45
CA THR A 137 -3.17 -23.16 -38.54
C THR A 137 -4.55 -22.51 -38.27
N ALA A 138 -4.98 -22.33 -37.02
CA ALA A 138 -6.19 -21.62 -36.64
C ALA A 138 -5.96 -20.09 -36.51
N LYS A 139 -5.47 -19.46 -37.59
CA LYS A 139 -5.09 -18.03 -37.63
C LYS A 139 -6.16 -17.09 -37.07
N ILE A 140 -7.45 -17.33 -37.38
CA ILE A 140 -8.56 -16.44 -37.04
C ILE A 140 -8.89 -16.45 -35.54
N VAL A 141 -8.88 -17.61 -34.89
CA VAL A 141 -9.17 -17.74 -33.45
C VAL A 141 -8.00 -17.19 -32.64
N THR A 142 -6.78 -17.46 -33.11
CA THR A 142 -5.53 -17.00 -32.48
C THR A 142 -5.42 -15.47 -32.52
N ASP A 143 -5.75 -14.82 -33.64
CA ASP A 143 -5.74 -13.35 -33.75
C ASP A 143 -6.76 -12.69 -32.80
N LYS A 144 -7.96 -13.26 -32.65
CA LYS A 144 -8.97 -12.70 -31.73
C LYS A 144 -8.58 -12.85 -30.25
N VAL A 145 -8.01 -14.00 -29.87
CA VAL A 145 -7.53 -14.23 -28.50
C VAL A 145 -6.33 -13.32 -28.19
N LEU A 146 -5.41 -13.16 -29.14
CA LEU A 146 -4.26 -12.27 -29.00
C LEU A 146 -4.69 -10.80 -28.89
N LEU A 147 -5.69 -10.38 -29.66
CA LEU A 147 -6.25 -9.03 -29.63
C LEU A 147 -6.98 -8.76 -28.30
N VAL A 148 -7.79 -9.70 -27.82
CA VAL A 148 -8.45 -9.59 -26.50
C VAL A 148 -7.42 -9.57 -25.37
N GLY A 149 -6.39 -10.41 -25.43
CA GLY A 149 -5.30 -10.42 -24.45
C GLY A 149 -4.51 -9.11 -24.44
N THR A 150 -4.16 -8.57 -25.62
CA THR A 150 -3.45 -7.28 -25.71
C THR A 150 -4.30 -6.10 -25.27
N ILE A 151 -5.61 -6.07 -25.52
CA ILE A 151 -6.49 -5.01 -24.99
C ILE A 151 -6.60 -5.11 -23.46
N LEU A 152 -6.85 -6.31 -22.92
CA LEU A 152 -7.02 -6.50 -21.47
C LEU A 152 -5.73 -6.23 -20.71
N PHE A 153 -4.62 -6.85 -21.11
CA PHE A 153 -3.33 -6.71 -20.42
C PHE A 153 -2.58 -5.44 -20.80
N GLY A 154 -2.77 -4.90 -22.00
CA GLY A 154 -2.06 -3.72 -22.48
C GLY A 154 -2.76 -2.38 -22.20
N LEU A 155 -4.08 -2.36 -22.03
CA LEU A 155 -4.83 -1.11 -21.80
C LEU A 155 -5.66 -1.15 -20.52
N VAL A 156 -6.49 -2.18 -20.33
CA VAL A 156 -7.47 -2.20 -19.23
C VAL A 156 -6.79 -2.34 -17.86
N ILE A 157 -5.88 -3.31 -17.71
CA ILE A 157 -5.16 -3.54 -16.45
C ILE A 157 -4.28 -2.34 -16.06
N PRO A 158 -3.48 -1.76 -16.98
CA PRO A 158 -2.72 -0.56 -16.69
C PRO A 158 -3.60 0.64 -16.34
N ALA A 159 -4.65 0.92 -17.11
CA ALA A 159 -5.55 2.03 -16.83
C ALA A 159 -6.24 1.90 -15.46
N TYR A 160 -6.67 0.68 -15.11
CA TYR A 160 -7.21 0.40 -13.77
C TYR A 160 -6.17 0.58 -12.67
N GLY A 161 -4.94 0.12 -12.88
CA GLY A 161 -3.83 0.31 -11.94
C GLY A 161 -3.51 1.78 -11.70
N PHE A 162 -3.46 2.60 -12.75
CA PHE A 162 -3.28 4.05 -12.65
C PHE A 162 -4.42 4.72 -11.87
N TYR A 163 -5.68 4.38 -12.20
CA TYR A 163 -6.85 4.94 -11.52
C TYR A 163 -6.85 4.62 -10.01
N THR A 164 -6.64 3.35 -9.67
CA THR A 164 -6.65 2.89 -8.27
C THR A 164 -5.47 3.44 -7.47
N SER A 165 -4.29 3.48 -8.07
CA SER A 165 -3.09 4.10 -7.48
C SER A 165 -3.29 5.58 -7.19
N GLY A 166 -3.84 6.34 -8.14
CA GLY A 166 -4.15 7.77 -7.96
C GLY A 166 -5.20 8.01 -6.88
N LYS A 167 -6.25 7.17 -6.84
CA LYS A 167 -7.27 7.22 -5.78
C LYS A 167 -6.64 6.97 -4.40
N ALA A 168 -5.78 5.95 -4.28
CA ALA A 168 -5.11 5.61 -3.03
C ALA A 168 -4.20 6.75 -2.56
N TRP A 169 -3.43 7.36 -3.47
CA TRP A 169 -2.60 8.52 -3.19
C TRP A 169 -3.39 9.70 -2.63
N ASN A 170 -4.54 10.03 -3.25
CA ASN A 170 -5.38 11.13 -2.78
C ASN A 170 -5.96 10.88 -1.38
N GLN A 171 -6.35 9.63 -1.08
CA GLN A 171 -6.81 9.26 0.25
C GLN A 171 -5.70 9.37 1.30
N MET A 172 -4.47 8.95 0.96
CA MET A 172 -3.32 9.11 1.86
C MET A 172 -3.05 10.59 2.18
N LYS A 173 -3.13 11.49 1.19
CA LYS A 173 -2.97 12.94 1.41
C LYS A 173 -4.01 13.51 2.37
N LEU A 174 -5.28 13.11 2.23
CA LEU A 174 -6.35 13.54 3.12
C LEU A 174 -6.11 13.05 4.56
N ILE A 175 -5.63 11.82 4.72
CA ILE A 175 -5.30 11.25 6.03
C ILE A 175 -4.11 11.98 6.68
N GLU A 176 -3.09 12.33 5.88
CA GLU A 176 -1.93 13.07 6.35
C GLU A 176 -2.30 14.49 6.79
N GLU A 177 -3.24 15.13 6.10
CA GLU A 177 -3.80 16.42 6.49
C GLU A 177 -4.62 16.32 7.80
N GLU A 178 -5.42 15.26 7.97
CA GLU A 178 -6.12 14.96 9.22
C GLU A 178 -5.15 14.80 10.40
N LEU A 179 -4.03 14.11 10.20
CA LEU A 179 -2.97 13.95 11.21
C LEU A 179 -2.34 15.29 11.60
N ARG A 180 -1.98 16.13 10.62
CA ARG A 180 -1.41 17.46 10.88
C ARG A 180 -2.38 18.36 11.65
N ASN A 181 -3.66 18.33 11.30
CA ASN A 181 -4.69 19.11 11.99
C ASN A 181 -4.88 18.66 13.45
N GLN A 182 -4.80 17.35 13.72
CA GLN A 182 -4.85 16.85 15.10
C GLN A 182 -3.62 17.26 15.92
N GLU A 183 -2.44 17.29 15.33
CA GLU A 183 -1.22 17.72 16.03
C GLU A 183 -1.26 19.21 16.35
N GLN A 184 -1.69 20.04 15.39
CA GLN A 184 -1.87 21.49 15.61
C GLN A 184 -2.93 21.80 16.68
N GLY A 185 -4.08 21.11 16.64
CA GLY A 185 -5.13 21.27 17.66
C GLY A 185 -4.77 20.71 19.04
N SER A 186 -3.77 19.82 19.12
CA SER A 186 -3.23 19.35 20.40
C SER A 186 -2.30 20.38 21.04
N MET A 187 -1.45 21.06 20.25
CA MET A 187 -0.56 22.11 20.76
C MET A 187 -1.31 23.38 21.19
N SER A 188 -2.45 23.70 20.55
CA SER A 188 -3.25 24.87 20.96
C SER A 188 -3.98 24.69 22.29
N ASN A 189 -4.18 23.46 22.76
CA ASN A 189 -4.87 23.15 24.02
C ASN A 189 -3.90 22.97 25.21
N GLU A 190 -2.59 23.07 24.98
CA GLU A 190 -1.54 22.98 26.01
C GLU A 190 -1.01 24.36 26.46
N HIS A 191 -1.61 25.45 25.96
CA HIS A 191 -1.37 26.84 26.36
C HIS A 191 -2.58 27.45 27.07
#